data_AF-A0A3B3WWW8-F1
#
_entry.id   AF-A0A3B3WWW8-F1
#
_cell.length_a   1.000
_cell.length_b   1.000
_cell.length_c   1.000
_cell.angle_alpha   90.00
_cell.angle_beta   90.00
_cell.angle_gamma   90.00
#
_symmetry.space_group_name_H-M   'P 1'
#
loop_
_entity.id
_entity.type
_entity.pdbx_description
1 polymer ?
#
loop_
_entity_poly.entity_id
_entity_poly.type
_entity_poly.pdbx_seq_one_letter_code
_entity_poly.pdbx_strand_id
1 'polypeptide(L)'
;MGVGFSPRLTLLCLGFVSGVRTLNPDDPNVCSHWESYAVTVQESYAHPFDQVYYTRCTDILNWFKCTKHRISYKTAYRRGVRTMYRRRSQCCPGFYETGELCVPLCTEECVHGRCVSPDTCQCEPGWGGLDCSSGCESDFWGPHCTNRCQCRNGAKCNPITGACVCTDGFQGWRCEEHCHHNLYGKDCMQECQCLNGATCHHQSGECLCAPGYTGSFQHLSPAVLLQMKMFLFVSCSCEEPCPPGQHGSMCEQRCSCQNGGTCHHVTGECHCPPGWMVWPRTPPPRCRPSETFSLHQTEEIRATRNSMEHL
;
A
#
# COMPACT_ATOMS: atom_id res chain seq x y z
N MET A 1 53.89 25.66 -69.66
CA MET A 1 53.15 24.48 -70.16
C MET A 1 52.94 23.56 -68.97
N GLY A 2 51.87 23.76 -68.21
CA GLY A 2 51.56 23.03 -66.98
C GLY A 2 50.66 21.84 -67.29
N VAL A 3 51.12 20.65 -66.91
CA VAL A 3 50.44 19.37 -67.11
C VAL A 3 49.24 19.29 -66.15
N GLY A 4 48.03 19.13 -66.70
CA GLY A 4 46.79 19.00 -65.93
C GLY A 4 46.64 17.60 -65.34
N PHE A 5 46.34 17.54 -64.04
CA PHE A 5 45.87 16.33 -63.35
C PHE A 5 44.42 16.54 -62.91
N SER A 6 43.50 15.80 -63.52
CA SER A 6 42.13 15.62 -62.98
C SER A 6 42.15 14.64 -61.81
N PRO A 7 41.47 14.92 -60.69
CA PRO A 7 41.26 13.90 -59.67
C PRO A 7 40.08 13.02 -60.11
N ARG A 8 40.34 11.73 -60.35
CA ARG A 8 39.28 10.72 -60.44
C ARG A 8 38.71 10.53 -59.04
N LEU A 9 37.47 10.98 -58.84
CA LEU A 9 36.69 10.70 -57.64
C LEU A 9 36.27 9.22 -57.67
N THR A 10 37.09 8.35 -57.07
CA THR A 10 36.70 6.97 -56.78
C THR A 10 35.63 6.98 -55.70
N LEU A 11 34.37 6.83 -56.12
CA LEU A 11 33.25 6.57 -55.24
C LEU A 11 33.45 5.16 -54.64
N LEU A 12 33.95 5.10 -53.40
CA LEU A 12 33.95 3.87 -52.62
C LEU A 12 32.49 3.52 -52.33
N CYS A 13 31.90 2.62 -53.10
CA CYS A 13 30.70 1.92 -52.69
C CYS A 13 31.09 1.03 -51.51
N LEU A 14 31.08 1.58 -50.30
CA LEU A 14 30.98 0.81 -49.07
C LEU A 14 29.65 0.09 -49.14
N GLY A 15 29.69 -1.17 -49.61
CA GLY A 15 28.57 -2.07 -49.47
C GLY A 15 28.24 -2.18 -48.00
N PHE A 16 27.14 -1.55 -47.58
CA PHE A 16 26.50 -1.88 -46.32
C PHE A 16 26.08 -3.34 -46.44
N VAL A 17 26.89 -4.23 -45.87
CA VAL A 17 26.42 -5.56 -45.51
C VAL A 17 25.39 -5.30 -44.42
N SER A 18 24.13 -5.18 -44.81
CA SER A 18 23.02 -5.24 -43.88
C SER A 18 23.13 -6.61 -43.21
N GLY A 19 23.78 -6.66 -42.04
CA GLY A 19 23.79 -7.86 -41.22
C GLY A 19 22.33 -8.29 -41.08
N VAL A 20 22.05 -9.53 -41.51
CA VAL A 20 20.71 -10.09 -41.35
C VAL A 20 20.46 -10.09 -39.84
N ARG A 21 19.57 -9.21 -39.38
CA ARG A 21 19.17 -9.16 -37.97
C ARG A 21 18.43 -10.45 -37.69
N THR A 22 19.05 -11.33 -36.93
CA THR A 22 18.50 -12.62 -36.54
C THR A 22 18.16 -12.58 -35.07
N LEU A 23 16.91 -12.92 -34.75
CA LEU A 23 16.46 -13.11 -33.36
C LEU A 23 17.42 -14.01 -32.58
N ASN A 24 17.70 -13.62 -31.34
CA ASN A 24 18.55 -14.41 -30.45
C ASN A 24 17.87 -15.75 -30.13
N PRO A 25 18.43 -16.91 -30.52
CA PRO A 25 17.82 -18.22 -30.27
C PRO A 25 17.78 -18.62 -28.79
N ASP A 26 18.54 -17.95 -27.92
CA ASP A 26 18.52 -18.18 -26.47
C ASP A 26 17.43 -17.38 -25.74
N ASP A 27 16.73 -16.46 -26.43
CA ASP A 27 15.62 -15.71 -25.85
C ASP A 27 14.39 -16.65 -25.65
N PRO A 28 13.81 -16.72 -24.44
CA PRO A 28 12.67 -17.60 -24.16
C PRO A 28 11.41 -17.27 -24.97
N ASN A 29 11.31 -16.07 -25.53
CA ASN A 29 10.20 -15.62 -26.37
C ASN A 29 10.46 -15.83 -27.87
N VAL A 30 11.56 -16.51 -28.22
CA VAL A 30 11.90 -16.90 -29.59
C VAL A 30 11.57 -18.38 -29.79
N CYS A 31 10.60 -18.63 -30.66
CA CYS A 31 10.14 -19.94 -31.06
C CYS A 31 10.77 -20.36 -32.39
N SER A 32 10.88 -21.66 -32.65
CA SER A 32 11.38 -22.17 -33.92
C SER A 32 10.32 -22.98 -34.66
N HIS A 33 10.22 -22.80 -35.97
CA HIS A 33 9.36 -23.62 -36.82
C HIS A 33 10.15 -24.24 -37.97
N TRP A 34 9.66 -25.37 -38.50
CA TRP A 34 10.22 -26.02 -39.67
C TRP A 34 9.57 -25.49 -40.94
N GLU A 35 10.37 -24.88 -41.80
CA GLU A 35 9.95 -24.40 -43.11
C GLU A 35 10.47 -25.35 -44.19
N SER A 36 9.61 -25.77 -45.12
CA SER A 36 10.00 -26.62 -46.24
C SER A 36 10.44 -25.78 -47.44
N TYR A 37 11.52 -26.16 -48.12
CA TYR A 37 12.00 -25.49 -49.32
C TYR A 37 12.38 -26.51 -50.40
N ALA A 38 12.19 -26.13 -51.66
CA ALA A 38 12.48 -26.98 -52.80
C ALA A 38 13.94 -26.84 -53.22
N VAL A 39 14.67 -27.96 -53.27
CA VAL A 39 16.06 -28.02 -53.75
C VAL A 39 16.11 -28.88 -55.01
N THR A 40 16.85 -28.40 -56.00
CA THR A 40 17.14 -29.20 -57.20
C THR A 40 18.27 -30.16 -56.89
N VAL A 41 18.00 -31.45 -57.08
CA VAL A 41 18.98 -32.52 -56.87
C VAL A 41 19.16 -33.32 -58.15
N GLN A 42 20.33 -33.94 -58.29
CA GLN A 42 20.61 -34.84 -59.41
C GLN A 42 20.15 -36.25 -59.03
N GLU A 43 19.16 -36.79 -59.75
CA GLU A 43 18.63 -38.13 -59.51
C GLU A 43 19.03 -39.07 -60.64
N SER A 44 19.55 -40.25 -60.27
CA SER A 44 19.84 -41.31 -61.23
C SER A 44 18.54 -42.07 -61.58
N TYR A 45 18.32 -42.34 -62.86
CA TYR A 45 17.22 -43.19 -63.33
C TYR A 45 17.72 -44.18 -64.41
N ALA A 46 16.99 -45.28 -64.57
CA ALA A 46 17.26 -46.27 -65.61
C ALA A 46 16.66 -45.78 -66.94
N HIS A 47 17.51 -45.36 -67.87
CA HIS A 47 17.07 -44.96 -69.21
C HIS A 47 17.12 -46.17 -70.17
N PRO A 48 16.02 -46.48 -70.87
CA PRO A 48 15.99 -47.58 -71.82
C PRO A 48 16.70 -47.21 -73.13
N PHE A 49 17.53 -48.12 -73.63
CA PHE A 49 18.19 -48.03 -74.93
C PHE A 49 17.87 -49.29 -75.73
N ASP A 50 17.32 -49.10 -76.94
CA ASP A 50 17.07 -50.20 -77.86
C ASP A 50 18.39 -50.71 -78.46
N GLN A 51 18.70 -51.97 -78.20
CA GLN A 51 19.85 -52.65 -78.77
C GLN A 51 19.37 -53.58 -79.88
N VAL A 52 19.69 -53.21 -81.12
CA VAL A 52 19.39 -54.01 -82.31
C VAL A 52 20.53 -54.99 -82.56
N TYR A 53 20.22 -56.28 -82.58
CA TYR A 53 21.16 -57.33 -82.96
C TYR A 53 20.58 -58.17 -84.09
N TYR A 54 21.46 -58.65 -84.96
CA TYR A 54 21.06 -59.42 -86.14
C TYR A 54 21.08 -60.91 -85.83
N THR A 55 19.95 -61.60 -86.03
CA THR A 55 19.84 -63.05 -85.90
C THR A 55 19.56 -63.70 -87.26
N ARG A 56 19.97 -64.96 -87.42
CA ARG A 56 19.69 -65.73 -88.64
C ARG A 56 18.24 -66.17 -88.65
N CYS A 57 17.56 -66.01 -89.79
CA CYS A 57 16.18 -66.42 -90.00
C CYS A 57 16.10 -67.57 -91.00
N THR A 58 15.02 -68.36 -90.90
CA THR A 58 14.79 -69.57 -91.69
C THR A 58 13.98 -69.32 -92.98
N ASP A 59 13.50 -68.09 -93.20
CA ASP A 59 12.66 -67.74 -94.36
C ASP A 59 13.51 -67.25 -95.55
N ILE A 60 13.36 -67.89 -96.71
CA ILE A 60 14.34 -67.87 -97.83
C ILE A 60 14.15 -66.70 -98.81
N LEU A 61 13.01 -65.99 -98.77
CA LEU A 61 12.70 -64.93 -99.74
C LEU A 61 13.20 -63.52 -99.36
N ASN A 62 13.74 -63.32 -98.15
CA ASN A 62 14.33 -62.04 -97.74
C ASN A 62 15.75 -62.24 -97.18
N TRP A 63 16.68 -61.48 -97.76
CA TRP A 63 18.14 -61.55 -97.59
C TRP A 63 18.65 -61.54 -96.13
N PHE A 64 18.88 -62.75 -95.60
CA PHE A 64 19.80 -63.25 -94.55
C PHE A 64 20.04 -62.59 -93.17
N LYS A 65 19.36 -61.52 -92.75
CA LYS A 65 19.49 -61.06 -91.34
C LYS A 65 18.17 -60.48 -90.83
N CYS A 66 17.58 -61.11 -89.81
CA CYS A 66 16.46 -60.52 -89.09
C CYS A 66 16.96 -59.62 -87.95
N THR A 67 16.28 -58.49 -87.76
CA THR A 67 16.52 -57.60 -86.63
C THR A 67 15.78 -58.10 -85.40
N LYS A 68 16.51 -58.32 -84.30
CA LYS A 68 15.93 -58.59 -83.00
C LYS A 68 16.24 -57.43 -82.08
N HIS A 69 15.19 -56.91 -81.43
CA HIS A 69 15.28 -55.76 -80.52
C HIS A 69 15.39 -56.26 -79.08
N ARG A 70 16.26 -55.64 -78.28
CA ARG A 70 16.36 -55.87 -76.83
C ARG A 70 16.50 -54.53 -76.13
N ILE A 71 15.58 -54.26 -75.22
CA ILE A 71 15.66 -53.08 -74.35
C ILE A 71 16.75 -53.35 -73.30
N SER A 72 17.81 -52.54 -73.34
CA SER A 72 18.85 -52.49 -72.31
C SER A 72 18.67 -51.24 -71.46
N TYR A 73 18.97 -51.29 -70.17
CA TYR A 73 18.88 -50.12 -69.30
C TYR A 73 20.28 -49.62 -68.95
N LYS A 74 20.51 -48.32 -69.05
CA LYS A 74 21.73 -47.67 -68.53
C LYS A 74 21.34 -46.56 -67.56
N THR A 75 22.22 -46.29 -66.60
CA THR A 75 22.03 -45.18 -65.66
C THR A 75 22.18 -43.85 -66.39
N ALA A 76 21.16 -43.00 -66.30
CA ALA A 76 21.19 -41.60 -66.73
C ALA A 76 20.80 -40.70 -65.56
N TYR A 77 21.10 -39.41 -65.66
CA TYR A 77 20.82 -38.44 -64.60
C TYR A 77 19.81 -37.40 -65.07
N ARG A 78 18.88 -37.03 -64.19
CA ARG A 78 17.94 -35.94 -64.41
C ARG A 78 17.91 -35.02 -63.20
N ARG A 79 17.47 -33.77 -63.39
CA ARG A 79 17.18 -32.86 -62.28
C ARG A 79 15.82 -33.23 -61.69
N GLY A 80 15.83 -33.70 -60.45
CA GLY A 80 14.64 -33.87 -59.62
C GLY A 80 14.51 -32.70 -58.65
N VAL A 81 13.28 -32.42 -58.21
CA VAL A 81 13.02 -31.47 -57.12
C VAL A 81 12.77 -32.27 -55.86
N ARG A 82 13.53 -32.00 -54.81
CA ARG A 82 13.33 -32.59 -53.48
C ARG A 82 12.98 -31.52 -52.47
N THR A 83 12.03 -31.85 -51.61
CA THR A 83 11.66 -31.02 -50.46
C THR A 83 12.68 -31.23 -49.35
N MET A 84 13.32 -30.15 -48.92
CA MET A 84 14.20 -30.09 -47.76
C MET A 84 13.53 -29.26 -46.66
N TYR A 85 13.98 -29.39 -45.43
CA TYR A 85 13.45 -28.65 -44.28
C TYR A 85 14.55 -27.85 -43.62
N ARG A 86 14.24 -26.63 -43.19
CA ARG A 86 15.13 -25.78 -42.39
C ARG A 86 14.38 -25.28 -41.16
N ARG A 87 15.11 -25.08 -40.06
CA ARG A 87 14.57 -24.48 -38.84
C ARG A 87 14.72 -22.97 -38.92
N ARG A 88 13.63 -22.23 -38.71
CA ARG A 88 13.62 -20.76 -38.73
C ARG A 88 13.12 -20.22 -37.39
N SER A 89 13.85 -19.26 -36.83
CA SER A 89 13.47 -18.56 -35.61
C SER A 89 12.44 -17.47 -35.91
N GLN A 90 11.47 -17.31 -35.02
CA GLN A 90 10.43 -16.28 -35.05
C GLN A 90 9.97 -16.01 -33.61
N CYS A 91 9.33 -14.87 -33.36
CA CYS A 91 8.71 -14.64 -32.06
C CYS A 91 7.59 -15.65 -31.78
N CYS A 92 7.45 -16.04 -30.52
CA CYS A 92 6.36 -16.91 -30.08
C CYS A 92 4.98 -16.23 -30.25
N PRO A 93 3.87 -17.00 -30.28
CA PRO A 93 2.53 -16.43 -30.37
C PRO A 93 2.27 -15.39 -29.27
N GLY A 94 1.69 -14.24 -29.63
CA GLY A 94 1.45 -13.12 -28.72
C GLY A 94 2.64 -12.16 -28.56
N PHE A 95 3.73 -12.35 -29.31
CA PHE A 95 4.85 -11.42 -29.37
C PHE A 95 5.04 -10.92 -30.80
N TYR A 96 5.49 -9.68 -30.95
CA TYR A 96 5.86 -9.10 -32.23
C TYR A 96 7.35 -8.77 -32.27
N GLU A 97 7.93 -8.87 -33.46
CA GLU A 97 9.36 -8.66 -33.69
C GLU A 97 9.67 -7.16 -33.83
N THR A 98 10.53 -6.64 -32.96
CA THR A 98 11.06 -5.28 -33.04
C THR A 98 12.58 -5.32 -33.07
N GLY A 99 13.15 -5.34 -34.28
CA GLY A 99 14.60 -5.47 -34.46
C GLY A 99 15.10 -6.88 -34.16
N GLU A 100 15.73 -7.08 -33.01
CA GLU A 100 16.23 -8.40 -32.56
C GLU A 100 15.51 -8.89 -31.29
N LEU A 101 14.45 -8.21 -30.88
CA LEU A 101 13.69 -8.48 -29.66
C LEU A 101 12.26 -8.93 -30.00
N CYS A 102 11.76 -9.88 -29.21
CA CYS A 102 10.35 -10.24 -29.19
C CYS A 102 9.64 -9.47 -28.08
N VAL A 103 8.80 -8.51 -28.46
CA VAL A 103 8.06 -7.65 -27.54
C VAL A 103 6.65 -8.22 -27.36
N PRO A 104 6.15 -8.36 -26.12
CA PRO A 104 4.81 -8.89 -25.89
C PRO A 104 3.74 -7.95 -26.46
N LEU A 105 2.67 -8.54 -26.98
CA LEU A 105 1.50 -7.83 -27.47
C LEU A 105 0.40 -7.88 -26.41
N CYS A 106 -0.09 -6.70 -26.03
CA CYS A 106 -1.28 -6.56 -25.21
C CYS A 106 -2.40 -5.98 -26.09
N THR A 107 -3.56 -6.64 -26.10
CA THR A 107 -4.73 -6.23 -26.89
C THR A 107 -5.25 -4.88 -26.40
N GLU A 108 -5.32 -4.72 -25.08
CA GLU A 108 -5.59 -3.45 -24.41
C GLU A 108 -4.28 -2.83 -23.94
N GLU A 109 -4.18 -1.50 -24.02
CA GLU A 109 -3.00 -0.78 -23.57
C GLU A 109 -2.89 -0.78 -22.05
N CYS A 110 -1.69 -1.05 -21.51
CA CYS A 110 -1.43 -0.95 -20.08
C CYS A 110 -1.27 0.54 -19.70
N VAL A 111 -2.36 1.21 -19.30
CA VAL A 111 -2.42 2.67 -19.10
C VAL A 111 -1.37 3.16 -18.09
N HIS A 112 -1.34 2.55 -16.90
CA HIS A 112 -0.35 2.82 -15.85
C HIS A 112 0.50 1.58 -15.59
N GLY A 113 1.18 1.10 -16.63
CA GLY A 113 1.99 -0.11 -16.55
C GLY A 113 2.75 -0.43 -17.83
N ARG A 114 3.23 -1.67 -17.91
CA ARG A 114 3.90 -2.18 -19.11
C ARG A 114 3.44 -3.59 -19.44
N CYS A 115 3.38 -3.91 -20.72
CA CYS A 115 3.09 -5.27 -21.19
C CYS A 115 4.31 -6.17 -20.91
N VAL A 116 4.14 -7.24 -20.13
CA VAL A 116 5.25 -8.15 -19.75
C VAL A 116 5.12 -9.54 -20.36
N SER A 117 3.90 -9.93 -20.72
CA SER A 117 3.59 -11.13 -21.49
C SER A 117 2.31 -10.88 -22.29
N PRO A 118 1.95 -11.75 -23.26
CA PRO A 118 0.77 -11.54 -24.07
C PRO A 118 -0.47 -11.28 -23.20
N ASP A 119 -1.13 -10.17 -23.47
CA ASP A 119 -2.32 -9.69 -22.73
C ASP A 119 -2.15 -9.61 -21.20
N THR A 120 -0.91 -9.46 -20.72
CA THR A 120 -0.60 -9.35 -19.30
C THR A 120 0.18 -8.08 -19.03
N CYS A 121 -0.48 -7.16 -18.34
CA CYS A 121 0.15 -5.95 -17.83
C CYS A 121 0.87 -6.21 -16.51
N GLN A 122 1.98 -5.51 -16.29
CA GLN A 122 2.56 -5.26 -14.98
C GLN A 122 2.24 -3.82 -14.60
N CYS A 123 1.39 -3.62 -13.60
CA CYS A 123 0.94 -2.30 -13.19
C CYS A 123 1.97 -1.59 -12.31
N GLU A 124 1.97 -0.27 -12.41
CA GLU A 124 2.68 0.59 -11.48
C GLU A 124 2.00 0.58 -10.10
N PRO A 125 2.75 0.86 -9.02
CA PRO A 125 2.17 0.98 -7.68
C PRO A 125 1.03 2.00 -7.62
N GLY A 126 -0.07 1.62 -6.96
CA GLY A 126 -1.27 2.46 -6.84
C GLY A 126 -2.31 2.25 -7.94
N TRP A 127 -2.01 1.40 -8.92
CA TRP A 127 -2.89 1.05 -10.03
C TRP A 127 -3.13 -0.46 -10.12
N GLY A 128 -4.31 -0.83 -10.63
CA GLY A 128 -4.76 -2.19 -10.80
C GLY A 128 -5.77 -2.33 -11.94
N GLY A 129 -6.43 -3.49 -11.98
CA GLY A 129 -7.19 -3.92 -13.16
C GLY A 129 -6.32 -4.69 -14.15
N LEU A 130 -6.96 -5.19 -15.21
CA LEU A 130 -6.29 -5.97 -16.26
C LEU A 130 -5.39 -5.09 -17.15
N ASP A 131 -5.79 -3.84 -17.35
CA ASP A 131 -5.15 -2.81 -18.18
C ASP A 131 -4.48 -1.71 -17.36
N CYS A 132 -4.39 -1.88 -16.03
CA CYS A 132 -3.83 -0.88 -15.11
C CYS A 132 -4.56 0.48 -15.14
N SER A 133 -5.84 0.52 -15.52
CA SER A 133 -6.61 1.77 -15.61
C SER A 133 -7.27 2.21 -14.29
N SER A 134 -7.41 1.31 -13.31
CA SER A 134 -8.10 1.61 -12.06
C SER A 134 -7.13 1.92 -10.93
N GLY A 135 -7.36 3.03 -10.22
CA GLY A 135 -6.62 3.34 -9.00
C GLY A 135 -7.02 2.40 -7.87
N CYS A 136 -6.10 2.12 -6.93
CA CYS A 136 -6.41 1.28 -5.78
C CYS A 136 -7.48 1.90 -4.87
N GLU A 137 -8.43 1.08 -4.43
CA GLU A 137 -9.36 1.42 -3.37
C GLU A 137 -8.61 1.65 -2.04
N SER A 138 -9.22 2.37 -1.09
CA SER A 138 -8.58 2.78 0.16
C SER A 138 -8.08 1.64 1.05
N ASP A 139 -8.50 0.41 0.77
CA ASP A 139 -8.16 -0.78 1.54
C ASP A 139 -7.02 -1.60 0.90
N PHE A 140 -6.51 -1.17 -0.27
CA PHE A 140 -5.49 -1.87 -1.03
C PHE A 140 -4.37 -0.94 -1.52
N TRP A 141 -3.20 -1.51 -1.76
CA TRP A 141 -2.02 -0.76 -2.21
C TRP A 141 -1.05 -1.61 -3.04
N GLY A 142 -0.07 -0.93 -3.64
CA GLY A 142 1.00 -1.54 -4.42
C GLY A 142 0.59 -1.82 -5.86
N PRO A 143 1.42 -2.56 -6.62
CA PRO A 143 1.10 -2.92 -7.99
C PRO A 143 -0.06 -3.92 -8.02
N HIS A 144 -0.97 -3.75 -8.98
CA HIS A 144 -2.19 -4.55 -9.13
C HIS A 144 -3.17 -4.46 -7.95
N CYS A 145 -2.98 -3.54 -6.99
CA CYS A 145 -3.81 -3.41 -5.79
C CYS A 145 -4.01 -4.73 -5.02
N THR A 146 -3.00 -5.59 -5.00
CA THR A 146 -3.10 -6.93 -4.40
C THR A 146 -2.78 -6.94 -2.90
N ASN A 147 -2.10 -5.91 -2.39
CA ASN A 147 -1.75 -5.83 -0.98
C ASN A 147 -2.85 -5.15 -0.18
N ARG A 148 -3.38 -5.82 0.84
CA ARG A 148 -4.37 -5.24 1.75
C ARG A 148 -3.71 -4.31 2.77
N CYS A 149 -4.33 -3.18 3.03
CA CYS A 149 -3.90 -2.21 4.03
C CYS A 149 -4.12 -2.73 5.46
N GLN A 150 -3.16 -2.43 6.33
CA GLN A 150 -3.09 -2.98 7.69
C GLN A 150 -3.37 -1.95 8.79
N CYS A 151 -3.82 -0.76 8.40
CA CYS A 151 -4.09 0.37 9.28
C CYS A 151 -5.25 0.08 10.25
N ARG A 152 -5.24 0.73 11.41
CA ARG A 152 -6.23 0.61 12.49
C ARG A 152 -6.95 1.94 12.73
N ASN A 153 -7.97 1.91 13.57
CA ASN A 153 -8.69 3.10 14.04
C ASN A 153 -9.24 4.02 12.92
N GLY A 154 -9.70 3.40 11.83
CA GLY A 154 -10.28 4.11 10.68
C GLY A 154 -9.26 4.84 9.79
N ALA A 155 -7.96 4.61 9.99
CA ALA A 155 -6.91 5.17 9.15
C ALA A 155 -6.91 4.58 7.74
N LYS A 156 -6.58 5.42 6.76
CA LYS A 156 -6.44 5.04 5.35
C LYS A 156 -4.96 4.82 5.02
N CYS A 157 -4.67 3.98 4.05
CA CYS A 157 -3.30 3.79 3.57
C CYS A 157 -3.03 4.59 2.30
N ASN A 158 -1.76 4.88 2.07
CA ASN A 158 -1.26 5.36 0.80
C ASN A 158 -1.31 4.23 -0.24
N PRO A 159 -1.94 4.43 -1.42
CA PRO A 159 -2.13 3.36 -2.41
C PRO A 159 -0.83 2.91 -3.09
N ILE A 160 0.25 3.70 -3.00
CA ILE A 160 1.56 3.39 -3.59
C ILE A 160 2.42 2.59 -2.60
N THR A 161 2.52 3.05 -1.36
CA THR A 161 3.47 2.53 -0.37
C THR A 161 2.84 1.66 0.72
N GLY A 162 1.52 1.72 0.89
CA GLY A 162 0.81 1.07 2.00
C GLY A 162 0.95 1.78 3.35
N ALA A 163 1.71 2.88 3.43
CA ALA A 163 1.89 3.65 4.65
C ALA A 163 0.56 4.22 5.16
N CYS A 164 0.29 4.07 6.46
CA CYS A 164 -0.93 4.54 7.07
C CYS A 164 -0.90 6.06 7.31
N VAL A 165 -2.02 6.71 7.02
CA VAL A 165 -2.29 8.11 7.37
C VAL A 165 -3.28 8.08 8.53
N CYS A 166 -2.78 8.42 9.72
CA CYS A 166 -3.55 8.30 10.94
C CYS A 166 -4.66 9.34 11.03
N THR A 167 -5.77 8.92 11.61
CA THR A 167 -6.84 9.81 12.06
C THR A 167 -6.38 10.58 13.29
N ASP A 168 -7.04 11.70 13.58
CA ASP A 168 -6.68 12.56 14.70
C ASP A 168 -6.68 11.78 16.01
N GLY A 169 -5.62 11.98 16.80
CA GLY A 169 -5.44 11.34 18.09
C GLY A 169 -4.81 9.94 18.07
N PHE A 170 -4.39 9.45 16.90
CA PHE A 170 -3.69 8.17 16.78
C PHE A 170 -2.30 8.34 16.15
N GLN A 171 -1.39 7.46 16.52
CA GLN A 171 -0.01 7.39 16.03
C GLN A 171 0.46 5.93 15.92
N GLY A 172 1.70 5.76 15.48
CA GLY A 172 2.29 4.45 15.19
C GLY A 172 2.19 4.09 13.71
N TRP A 173 2.96 3.08 13.29
CA TRP A 173 3.07 2.67 11.89
C TRP A 173 1.74 2.20 11.28
N ARG A 174 0.83 1.70 12.13
CA ARG A 174 -0.50 1.23 11.74
C ARG A 174 -1.62 2.06 12.38
N CYS A 175 -1.29 3.18 13.02
CA CYS A 175 -2.24 4.03 13.75
C CYS A 175 -2.95 3.27 14.88
N GLU A 176 -2.25 2.34 15.53
CA GLU A 176 -2.77 1.48 16.59
C GLU A 176 -2.69 2.10 17.98
N GLU A 177 -1.82 3.10 18.15
CA GLU A 177 -1.55 3.75 19.43
C GLU A 177 -2.30 5.09 19.53
N HIS A 178 -2.73 5.44 20.73
CA HIS A 178 -3.24 6.79 21.01
C HIS A 178 -2.07 7.79 21.11
N CYS A 179 -2.35 9.08 20.89
CA CYS A 179 -1.39 10.13 21.23
C CYS A 179 -0.97 10.05 22.69
N HIS A 180 0.28 10.44 22.96
CA HIS A 180 0.79 10.54 24.32
C HIS A 180 0.01 11.58 25.15
N HIS A 181 0.04 11.49 26.47
CA HIS A 181 -0.90 12.19 27.38
C HIS A 181 -0.98 13.73 27.29
N ASN A 182 -0.05 14.37 26.58
CA ASN A 182 0.00 15.82 26.37
C ASN A 182 -0.11 16.22 24.89
N LEU A 183 -0.38 15.28 24.00
CA LEU A 183 -0.45 15.51 22.57
C LEU A 183 -1.81 15.12 22.01
N TYR A 184 -2.25 15.84 20.98
CA TYR A 184 -3.51 15.58 20.32
C TYR A 184 -3.51 15.96 18.83
N GLY A 185 -4.62 15.69 18.18
CA GLY A 185 -4.87 16.06 16.79
C GLY A 185 -4.12 15.18 15.79
N LYS A 186 -3.98 15.66 14.56
CA LYS A 186 -3.33 14.92 13.48
C LYS A 186 -1.85 14.70 13.77
N ASP A 187 -1.40 13.46 13.60
CA ASP A 187 -0.02 13.02 13.83
C ASP A 187 0.52 13.38 15.23
N CYS A 188 -0.38 13.60 16.21
CA CYS A 188 -0.04 14.02 17.58
C CYS A 188 0.85 15.26 17.65
N MET A 189 0.71 16.20 16.71
CA MET A 189 1.59 17.38 16.62
C MET A 189 1.13 18.56 17.48
N GLN A 190 -0.03 18.49 18.12
CA GLN A 190 -0.60 19.59 18.90
C GLN A 190 -0.42 19.30 20.39
N GLU A 191 0.07 20.26 21.15
CA GLU A 191 0.30 20.12 22.59
C GLU A 191 -0.90 20.60 23.39
N CYS A 192 -1.33 19.80 24.36
CA CYS A 192 -2.43 20.12 25.26
C CYS A 192 -2.01 21.17 26.28
N GLN A 193 -2.89 22.13 26.55
CA GLN A 193 -2.66 23.20 27.54
C GLN A 193 -3.37 22.93 28.87
N CYS A 194 -3.51 21.65 29.22
CA CYS A 194 -4.22 21.21 30.43
C CYS A 194 -3.33 21.40 31.67
N LEU A 195 -3.85 22.07 32.70
CA LEU A 195 -3.16 22.38 33.95
C LEU A 195 -3.68 21.52 35.11
N ASN A 196 -3.02 21.61 36.26
CA ASN A 196 -3.47 21.02 37.53
C ASN A 196 -3.75 19.51 37.49
N GLY A 197 -2.98 18.76 36.69
CA GLY A 197 -3.13 17.30 36.55
C GLY A 197 -4.37 16.86 35.76
N ALA A 198 -4.96 17.76 34.97
CA ALA A 198 -6.03 17.43 34.04
C ALA A 198 -5.56 16.47 32.94
N THR A 199 -6.46 15.58 32.50
CA THR A 199 -6.19 14.61 31.44
C THR A 199 -6.62 15.17 30.10
N CYS A 200 -5.78 15.08 29.07
CA CYS A 200 -6.11 15.57 27.74
C CYS A 200 -6.79 14.48 26.88
N HIS A 201 -7.84 14.86 26.15
CA HIS A 201 -8.45 14.02 25.14
C HIS A 201 -7.60 13.98 23.87
N HIS A 202 -7.09 12.80 23.53
CA HIS A 202 -6.10 12.61 22.46
C HIS A 202 -6.55 13.07 21.07
N GLN A 203 -7.86 13.13 20.76
CA GLN A 203 -8.35 13.57 19.44
C GLN A 203 -8.59 15.07 19.36
N SER A 204 -9.24 15.63 20.39
CA SER A 204 -9.77 17.01 20.37
C SER A 204 -8.92 18.01 21.14
N GLY A 205 -8.04 17.55 22.03
CA GLY A 205 -7.28 18.43 22.92
C GLY A 205 -8.10 19.02 24.07
N GLU A 206 -9.30 18.48 24.31
CA GLU A 206 -10.15 18.88 25.43
C GLU A 206 -9.59 18.35 26.75
N CYS A 207 -9.56 19.20 27.77
CA CYS A 207 -9.06 18.83 29.09
C CYS A 207 -10.19 18.35 29.98
N LEU A 208 -10.03 17.14 30.52
CA LEU A 208 -10.82 16.61 31.62
C LEU A 208 -10.15 17.02 32.93
N CYS A 209 -10.77 17.98 33.64
CA CYS A 209 -10.19 18.54 34.85
C CYS A 209 -10.10 17.51 35.98
N ALA A 210 -9.00 17.56 36.74
CA ALA A 210 -8.86 16.81 37.97
C ALA A 210 -9.90 17.29 39.01
N PRO A 211 -10.30 16.44 39.98
CA PRO A 211 -11.22 16.83 41.03
C PRO A 211 -10.79 18.11 41.75
N GLY A 212 -11.74 19.02 41.96
CA GLY A 212 -11.49 20.31 42.59
C GLY A 212 -11.02 21.42 41.67
N TYR A 213 -10.88 21.17 40.37
CA TYR A 213 -10.56 22.16 39.35
C TYR A 213 -11.66 22.21 38.29
N THR A 214 -11.85 23.40 37.74
CA THR A 214 -12.70 23.71 36.59
C THR A 214 -11.92 24.63 35.65
N GLY A 215 -12.39 24.81 34.42
CA GLY A 215 -11.95 25.95 33.62
C GLY A 215 -13.02 27.01 33.48
N SER A 216 -12.62 28.07 32.78
CA SER A 216 -13.22 29.40 32.79
C SER A 216 -14.66 29.51 32.27
N PHE A 217 -15.33 28.42 31.88
CA PHE A 217 -16.60 28.49 31.14
C PHE A 217 -17.80 27.76 31.75
N GLN A 218 -17.73 27.29 32.99
CA GLN A 218 -18.91 26.75 33.69
C GLN A 218 -20.05 27.78 33.93
N HIS A 219 -19.88 29.05 33.52
CA HIS A 219 -20.90 30.10 33.63
C HIS A 219 -21.44 30.65 32.29
N LEU A 220 -20.95 30.18 31.13
CA LEU A 220 -21.40 30.72 29.85
C LEU A 220 -22.49 29.83 29.22
N SER A 221 -23.68 30.40 29.05
CA SER A 221 -24.76 29.74 28.31
C SER A 221 -24.37 29.56 26.83
N PRO A 222 -25.00 28.61 26.09
CA PRO A 222 -24.79 28.44 24.66
C PRO A 222 -24.97 29.74 23.85
N ALA A 223 -25.76 30.69 24.37
CA ALA A 223 -25.98 32.00 23.77
C ALA A 223 -24.78 32.95 23.88
N VAL A 224 -23.95 32.85 24.94
CA VAL A 224 -22.75 33.70 25.11
C VAL A 224 -21.58 33.19 24.26
N LEU A 225 -21.46 31.86 24.13
CA LEU A 225 -20.49 31.23 23.22
C LEU A 225 -20.75 31.61 21.75
N LEU A 226 -22.02 31.79 21.35
CA LEU A 226 -22.38 32.26 20.00
C LEU A 226 -22.05 33.74 19.73
N GLN A 227 -22.00 34.60 20.76
CA GLN A 227 -21.81 36.04 20.60
C GLN A 227 -20.34 36.46 20.45
N MET A 228 -19.39 35.70 20.99
CA MET A 228 -17.98 36.12 21.00
C MET A 228 -17.23 35.86 19.68
N LYS A 229 -17.84 35.17 18.68
CA LYS A 229 -17.19 34.87 17.39
C LYS A 229 -15.74 34.33 17.54
N MET A 230 -15.42 33.68 18.66
CA MET A 230 -14.13 33.05 18.91
C MET A 230 -14.25 31.58 18.58
N PHE A 231 -14.28 31.26 17.30
CA PHE A 231 -14.19 29.89 16.78
C PHE A 231 -12.79 29.28 16.92
N LEU A 232 -11.91 29.83 17.77
CA LEU A 232 -10.50 29.47 17.78
C LEU A 232 -9.96 29.42 19.22
N PHE A 233 -9.82 28.19 19.72
CA PHE A 233 -8.83 27.75 20.72
C PHE A 233 -8.87 28.37 22.12
N VAL A 234 -9.99 28.30 22.83
CA VAL A 234 -9.91 28.31 24.30
C VAL A 234 -10.36 26.96 24.82
N SER A 235 -9.45 25.98 24.75
CA SER A 235 -9.57 24.76 25.54
C SER A 235 -9.58 25.16 27.01
N CYS A 236 -10.56 24.62 27.75
CA CYS A 236 -10.68 24.71 29.20
C CYS A 236 -9.39 24.21 29.86
N SER A 237 -8.44 25.08 30.21
CA SER A 237 -7.11 24.69 30.71
C SER A 237 -7.14 24.12 32.15
N CYS A 238 -8.30 24.06 32.80
CA CYS A 238 -8.48 23.61 34.18
C CYS A 238 -7.64 24.42 35.20
N GLU A 239 -7.42 25.70 34.93
CA GLU A 239 -6.63 26.59 35.77
C GLU A 239 -7.31 26.93 37.10
N GLU A 240 -8.65 27.04 37.10
CA GLU A 240 -9.39 27.58 38.24
C GLU A 240 -9.78 26.46 39.24
N PRO A 241 -9.65 26.69 40.56
CA PRO A 241 -10.23 25.80 41.55
C PRO A 241 -11.76 25.89 41.52
N CYS A 242 -12.44 24.88 42.08
CA CYS A 242 -13.90 24.92 42.20
C CYS A 242 -14.39 26.19 42.92
N PRO A 243 -15.54 26.74 42.49
CA PRO A 243 -16.08 27.95 43.10
C PRO A 243 -16.41 27.70 44.58
N PRO A 244 -16.40 28.75 45.41
CA PRO A 244 -16.64 28.61 46.85
C PRO A 244 -17.93 27.85 47.16
N GLY A 245 -17.81 26.82 48.01
CA GLY A 245 -18.94 25.97 48.39
C GLY A 245 -19.17 24.76 47.48
N GLN A 246 -18.29 24.51 46.51
CA GLN A 246 -18.26 23.30 45.69
C GLN A 246 -16.91 22.58 45.78
N HIS A 247 -16.90 21.28 45.52
CA HIS A 247 -15.70 20.46 45.46
C HIS A 247 -15.90 19.22 44.57
N GLY A 248 -14.85 18.41 44.42
CA GLY A 248 -14.91 17.13 43.72
C GLY A 248 -14.83 17.24 42.19
N SER A 249 -15.14 16.16 41.48
CA SER A 249 -15.10 16.12 40.01
C SER A 249 -16.12 17.07 39.41
N MET A 250 -15.70 17.87 38.42
CA MET A 250 -16.53 18.86 37.72
C MET A 250 -17.20 19.90 38.66
N CYS A 251 -16.76 20.01 39.92
CA CYS A 251 -17.35 20.86 40.96
C CYS A 251 -18.83 20.55 41.28
N GLU A 252 -19.29 19.32 41.00
CA GLU A 252 -20.70 18.95 41.19
C GLU A 252 -21.07 18.73 42.66
N GLN A 253 -20.09 18.56 43.56
CA GLN A 253 -20.34 18.26 44.97
C GLN A 253 -20.45 19.56 45.77
N ARG A 254 -21.59 19.78 46.43
CA ARG A 254 -21.79 20.94 47.30
C ARG A 254 -21.19 20.67 48.69
N CYS A 255 -20.45 21.65 49.19
CA CYS A 255 -19.88 21.59 50.52
C CYS A 255 -20.97 21.61 51.61
N SER A 256 -20.80 20.76 52.61
CA SER A 256 -21.76 20.59 53.71
C SER A 256 -21.38 21.36 54.98
N CYS A 257 -20.39 22.25 54.90
CA CYS A 257 -19.91 23.05 56.02
C CYS A 257 -21.02 23.98 56.53
N GLN A 258 -21.22 23.99 57.85
CA GLN A 258 -22.21 24.84 58.51
C GLN A 258 -21.52 26.02 59.21
N ASN A 259 -22.30 27.03 59.62
CA ASN A 259 -21.85 28.16 60.43
C ASN A 259 -20.73 29.00 59.78
N GLY A 260 -20.83 29.22 58.46
CA GLY A 260 -19.88 30.05 57.72
C GLY A 260 -18.51 29.40 57.45
N GLY A 261 -18.37 28.09 57.69
CA GLY A 261 -17.16 27.35 57.33
C GLY A 261 -16.97 27.26 55.80
N THR A 262 -15.74 27.41 55.34
CA THR A 262 -15.35 27.18 53.94
C THR A 262 -14.91 25.74 53.75
N CYS A 263 -14.84 25.24 52.52
CA CYS A 263 -14.38 23.89 52.23
C CYS A 263 -13.16 23.89 51.31
N HIS A 264 -12.34 22.86 51.43
CA HIS A 264 -11.25 22.59 50.52
C HIS A 264 -11.81 22.15 49.15
N HIS A 265 -11.39 22.82 48.08
CA HIS A 265 -11.96 22.65 46.74
C HIS A 265 -11.78 21.23 46.15
N VAL A 266 -10.76 20.48 46.56
CA VAL A 266 -10.57 19.08 46.10
C VAL A 266 -11.36 18.09 46.95
N THR A 267 -11.21 18.16 48.27
CA THR A 267 -11.63 17.11 49.21
C THR A 267 -12.99 17.39 49.86
N GLY A 268 -13.44 18.65 49.86
CA GLY A 268 -14.63 19.10 50.59
C GLY A 268 -14.43 19.25 52.10
N GLU A 269 -13.19 19.11 52.61
CA GLU A 269 -12.89 19.23 54.03
C GLU A 269 -13.15 20.66 54.53
N CYS A 270 -13.83 20.81 55.67
CA CYS A 270 -14.24 22.11 56.17
C CYS A 270 -13.11 22.81 56.95
N HIS A 271 -12.89 24.09 56.63
CA HIS A 271 -12.09 25.03 57.39
C HIS A 271 -13.03 25.97 58.15
N CYS A 272 -12.89 26.00 59.48
CA CYS A 272 -13.81 26.72 60.36
C CYS A 272 -13.29 28.11 60.74
N PRO A 273 -14.18 29.09 60.97
CA PRO A 273 -13.81 30.41 61.47
C PRO A 273 -13.23 30.33 62.90
N PRO A 274 -12.52 31.38 63.37
CA PRO A 274 -11.97 31.42 64.73
C PRO A 274 -13.02 31.12 65.81
N GLY A 275 -12.67 30.29 66.80
CA GLY A 275 -13.60 29.85 67.85
C GLY A 275 -14.47 28.64 67.47
N TRP A 276 -14.25 28.04 66.30
CA TRP A 276 -14.95 26.84 65.83
C TRP A 276 -13.94 25.77 65.40
N MET A 277 -14.28 24.50 65.63
CA MET A 277 -13.44 23.34 65.28
C MET A 277 -14.19 22.33 64.40
N VAL A 278 -13.44 21.60 63.58
CA VAL A 278 -13.96 20.50 62.75
C VAL A 278 -14.28 19.31 63.64
N TRP A 279 -15.54 18.85 63.63
CA TRP A 279 -15.97 17.75 64.50
C TRP A 279 -15.84 16.38 63.79
N PRO A 280 -15.00 15.44 64.29
CA PRO A 280 -14.56 14.29 63.50
C PRO A 280 -15.52 13.08 63.46
N ARG A 281 -16.59 13.01 64.26
CA ARG A 281 -17.39 11.76 64.38
C ARG A 281 -18.69 11.68 63.55
N THR A 282 -18.91 12.56 62.56
CA THR A 282 -20.03 12.41 61.61
C THR A 282 -19.68 12.93 60.21
N PRO A 283 -19.82 12.12 59.15
CA PRO A 283 -19.87 12.65 57.79
C PRO A 283 -21.22 13.35 57.56
N PRO A 284 -21.26 14.56 56.97
CA PRO A 284 -20.12 15.39 56.58
C PRO A 284 -19.54 16.20 57.77
N PRO A 285 -18.24 16.58 57.71
CA PRO A 285 -17.59 17.39 58.74
C PRO A 285 -18.32 18.73 58.92
N ARG A 286 -18.58 19.11 60.18
CA ARG A 286 -19.28 20.37 60.50
C ARG A 286 -18.45 21.19 61.46
N CYS A 287 -18.56 22.52 61.31
CA CYS A 287 -17.99 23.45 62.27
C CYS A 287 -18.88 23.53 63.52
N ARG A 288 -18.32 23.24 64.70
CA ARG A 288 -18.95 23.44 66.02
C ARG A 288 -18.14 24.41 66.89
N PRO A 289 -18.78 25.13 67.83
CA PRO A 289 -18.06 26.06 68.71
C PRO A 289 -17.05 25.30 69.55
N SER A 290 -15.83 25.84 69.69
CA SER A 290 -14.74 25.21 70.46
C SER A 290 -15.10 24.97 71.93
N GLU A 291 -16.04 25.74 72.49
CA GLU A 291 -16.51 25.62 73.87
C GLU A 291 -17.34 24.34 74.12
N THR A 292 -17.90 23.72 73.08
CA THR A 292 -18.70 22.49 73.22
C THR A 292 -17.84 21.24 73.45
N PHE A 293 -16.55 21.27 73.11
CA PHE A 293 -15.65 20.15 73.37
C PHE A 293 -15.37 19.98 74.87
N SER A 294 -15.23 21.10 75.59
CA SER A 294 -15.06 21.10 77.04
C SER A 294 -16.25 20.46 77.77
N LEU A 295 -17.48 20.67 77.28
CA LEU A 295 -18.68 20.07 77.85
C LEU A 295 -18.76 18.56 77.58
N HIS A 296 -18.44 18.10 76.37
CA HIS A 296 -18.45 16.67 76.06
C HIS A 296 -17.33 15.90 76.76
N GLN A 297 -16.16 16.53 76.95
CA GLN A 297 -15.06 15.94 77.74
C GLN A 297 -15.46 15.86 79.22
N THR A 298 -16.21 16.84 79.75
CA THR A 298 -16.78 16.72 81.11
C THR A 298 -17.88 15.66 81.24
N GLU A 299 -18.65 15.38 80.18
CA GLU A 299 -19.66 14.30 80.20
C GLU A 299 -19.04 12.90 80.08
N GLU A 300 -18.00 12.70 79.24
CA GLU A 300 -17.24 11.43 79.18
C GLU A 300 -16.45 11.18 80.49
N ILE A 301 -15.91 12.22 81.13
CA ILE A 301 -15.25 12.13 82.46
C ILE A 301 -16.29 11.86 83.57
N ARG A 302 -17.50 12.42 83.49
CA ARG A 302 -18.59 12.15 84.44
C ARG A 302 -19.16 10.72 84.26
N ALA A 303 -19.21 10.20 83.03
CA ALA A 303 -19.61 8.83 82.74
C ALA A 303 -18.57 7.78 83.23
N THR A 304 -17.28 8.06 83.10
CA THR A 304 -16.21 7.18 83.63
C THR A 304 -16.12 7.23 85.15
N ARG A 305 -16.37 8.39 85.79
CA ARG A 305 -16.42 8.49 87.25
C ARG A 305 -17.62 7.75 87.87
N ASN A 306 -18.81 7.81 87.24
CA ASN A 306 -19.98 7.04 87.69
C ASN A 306 -19.83 5.52 87.50
N SER A 307 -18.84 5.06 86.74
CA SER A 307 -18.54 3.64 86.54
C SER A 307 -17.60 3.06 87.61
N MET A 308 -16.94 3.90 88.43
CA MET A 308 -16.03 3.48 89.50
C MET A 308 -16.65 3.53 90.91
N GLU A 309 -17.85 4.08 91.09
CA GLU A 309 -18.57 4.07 92.38
C GLU A 309 -19.54 2.87 92.52
N HIS A 310 -19.53 1.93 91.56
CA HIS A 310 -20.36 0.72 91.56
C HIS A 310 -19.57 -0.60 91.47
N LEU A 311 -18.31 -0.62 91.93
CA LEU A 311 -17.51 -1.83 92.18
C LEU A 311 -17.09 -1.91 93.65
#